data_AF-A0AAW2NQK9-F1
#
_entry.id   AF-A0AAW2NQK9-F1
#
_cell.length_a   1.000
_cell.length_b   1.000
_cell.length_c   1.000
_cell.angle_alpha   90.00
_cell.angle_beta   90.00
_cell.angle_gamma   90.00
#
_symmetry.space_group_name_H-M   'P 1'
#
loop_
_entity.id
_entity.type
_entity.pdbx_description
1 polymer ?
#
loop_
_entity_poly.entity_id
_entity_poly.type
_entity_poly.pdbx_seq_one_letter_code
_entity_poly.pdbx_strand_id
1 'polypeptide(L)'
;MELDVQKFLKNSDIQQFEFPHFPTSYLRLAAHRVAQHYGVQTLVQDNAVDGQGSRILVIKKPESKFPTVCLSDVPAKESENDKLDQIKIVIRPRPKASSSEANELGLKRTSVRSVEERKEEYDRARARIFSSPSSSESEDASAQAAFDGGI
;
A
#
# COMPACT_ATOMS: atom_id res chain seq x y z
N MET A 1 22.35 16.78 -3.62
CA MET A 1 20.92 17.19 -3.63
C MET A 1 20.78 18.65 -3.23
N GLU A 2 21.02 19.03 -1.97
CA GLU A 2 20.95 20.47 -1.58
C GLU A 2 21.90 21.33 -2.41
N LEU A 3 23.16 20.92 -2.51
CA LEU A 3 24.18 21.65 -3.29
C LEU A 3 23.78 21.85 -4.75
N ASP A 4 23.03 20.92 -5.33
CA ASP A 4 22.56 20.99 -6.72
C ASP A 4 21.49 22.08 -6.85
N VAL A 5 20.54 22.15 -5.92
CA VAL A 5 19.53 23.22 -5.84
C VAL A 5 20.18 24.58 -5.57
N GLN A 6 21.18 24.63 -4.68
CA GLN A 6 21.90 25.86 -4.38
C GLN A 6 22.67 26.38 -5.61
N LYS A 7 23.34 25.49 -6.36
CA LYS A 7 23.98 25.84 -7.64
C LYS A 7 22.96 26.32 -8.66
N PHE A 8 21.84 25.60 -8.81
CA PHE A 8 20.76 26.00 -9.70
C PHE A 8 20.24 27.40 -9.39
N LEU A 9 19.99 27.72 -8.11
CA LEU A 9 19.50 29.04 -7.72
C LEU A 9 20.50 30.19 -7.96
N LYS A 10 21.79 29.92 -7.81
CA LYS A 10 22.87 30.88 -8.10
C LYS A 10 22.96 31.24 -9.58
N ASN A 11 22.54 30.35 -10.47
CA ASN A 11 22.49 30.61 -11.90
C ASN A 11 21.15 31.28 -12.25
N SER A 12 21.20 32.52 -12.72
CA SER A 12 19.99 33.26 -13.13
C SER A 12 19.51 32.89 -14.53
N ASP A 13 20.39 32.34 -15.36
CA ASP A 13 20.10 31.98 -16.76
C ASP A 13 19.26 30.70 -16.89
N ILE A 14 19.23 29.86 -15.84
CA ILE A 14 18.56 28.56 -15.86
C ILE A 14 17.25 28.67 -15.06
N GLN A 15 16.11 28.53 -15.74
CA GLN A 15 14.78 28.56 -15.09
C GLN A 15 14.31 27.19 -14.61
N GLN A 16 14.85 26.11 -15.18
CA GLN A 16 14.44 24.74 -14.86
C GLN A 16 15.65 23.81 -14.76
N PHE A 17 15.59 22.87 -13.83
CA PHE A 17 16.64 21.89 -13.57
C PHE A 17 16.02 20.54 -13.29
N GLU A 18 16.55 19.48 -13.89
CA GLU A 18 16.05 18.12 -13.69
C GLU A 18 16.95 17.38 -12.70
N PHE A 19 16.36 16.80 -11.66
CA PHE A 19 17.08 15.88 -10.78
C PHE A 19 17.35 14.55 -11.48
N PRO A 20 18.46 13.87 -11.11
CA PRO A 20 18.70 12.50 -11.56
C PRO A 20 17.59 11.58 -11.08
N HIS A 21 17.43 10.43 -11.77
CA HIS A 21 16.49 9.41 -11.35
C HIS A 21 16.80 8.92 -9.92
N PHE A 22 15.79 8.94 -9.07
CA PHE A 22 15.90 8.48 -7.69
C PHE A 22 15.22 7.11 -7.52
N PRO A 23 15.99 6.05 -7.19
CA PRO A 23 15.48 4.68 -7.17
C PRO A 23 14.48 4.42 -6.03
N THR A 24 14.61 5.14 -4.91
CA THR A 24 13.75 4.97 -3.74
C THR A 24 12.72 6.08 -3.63
N SER A 25 11.56 5.77 -3.03
CA SER A 25 10.57 6.78 -2.66
C SER A 25 11.12 7.79 -1.64
N TYR A 26 12.01 7.34 -0.76
CA TYR A 26 12.66 8.19 0.23
C TYR A 26 13.52 9.29 -0.40
N LEU A 27 14.37 8.94 -1.38
CA LEU A 27 15.21 9.92 -2.05
C LEU A 27 14.38 10.94 -2.84
N ARG A 28 13.30 10.49 -3.49
CA ARG A 28 12.32 11.39 -4.13
C ARG A 28 11.71 12.37 -3.13
N LEU A 29 11.26 11.86 -1.98
CA LEU A 29 10.71 12.70 -0.90
C LEU A 29 11.75 13.70 -0.36
N ALA A 30 13.01 13.28 -0.19
CA ALA A 30 14.09 14.16 0.23
C ALA A 30 14.32 15.29 -0.78
N ALA A 31 14.26 15.01 -2.08
CA ALA A 31 14.36 16.03 -3.13
C ALA A 31 13.25 17.08 -3.00
N HIS A 32 12.01 16.65 -2.79
CA HIS A 32 10.88 17.55 -2.57
C HIS A 32 11.07 18.41 -1.31
N ARG A 33 11.54 17.83 -0.20
CA ARG A 33 11.78 18.58 1.04
C ARG A 33 12.84 19.66 0.87
N VAL A 34 13.95 19.32 0.20
CA VAL A 34 15.00 20.31 -0.13
C VAL A 34 14.40 21.40 -1.01
N ALA A 35 13.69 21.05 -2.08
CA ALA A 35 13.08 22.04 -2.97
C ALA A 35 12.13 23.01 -2.24
N GLN A 36 11.27 22.48 -1.35
CA GLN A 36 10.37 23.30 -0.54
C GLN A 36 11.12 24.26 0.38
N HIS A 37 12.22 23.80 0.99
CA HIS A 37 13.06 24.61 1.88
C HIS A 37 13.66 25.83 1.16
N TYR A 38 14.00 25.66 -0.12
CA TYR A 38 14.53 26.71 -0.99
C TYR A 38 13.44 27.50 -1.76
N GLY A 39 12.16 27.18 -1.55
CA GLY A 39 11.03 27.84 -2.22
C GLY A 39 10.97 27.61 -3.72
N VAL A 40 11.56 26.51 -4.24
CA VAL A 40 11.47 26.13 -5.65
C VAL A 40 10.35 25.12 -5.86
N GLN A 41 9.71 25.15 -7.03
CA GLN A 41 8.64 24.20 -7.35
C GLN A 41 9.21 22.92 -7.94
N THR A 42 8.65 21.79 -7.54
CA THR A 42 8.97 20.48 -8.13
C THR A 42 7.78 19.93 -8.89
N LEU A 43 8.03 19.36 -10.07
CA LEU A 43 7.08 18.60 -10.86
C LEU A 43 7.64 17.19 -11.06
N VAL A 44 6.81 16.16 -10.92
CA VAL A 44 7.20 14.78 -11.24
C VAL A 44 6.86 14.52 -12.71
N GLN A 45 7.84 14.05 -13.47
CA GLN A 45 7.67 13.58 -14.84
C GLN A 45 7.80 12.06 -14.89
N ASP A 46 6.72 11.39 -15.27
CA ASP A 46 6.71 9.96 -15.50
C ASP A 46 7.05 9.68 -16.96
N ASN A 47 8.32 9.38 -17.24
CA ASN A 47 8.76 9.00 -18.58
C ASN A 47 8.54 7.50 -18.77
N ALA A 48 7.30 7.11 -19.09
CA ALA A 48 6.93 5.71 -19.34
C ALA A 48 7.63 5.12 -20.58
N VAL A 49 8.10 5.97 -21.51
CA VAL A 49 8.71 5.58 -22.79
C VAL A 49 10.10 4.98 -22.65
N ASP A 50 10.89 5.41 -21.66
CA ASP A 50 12.34 5.17 -21.65
C ASP A 50 12.77 4.13 -20.60
N GLY A 51 11.82 3.54 -19.87
CA GLY A 51 12.07 2.62 -18.75
C GLY A 51 12.85 3.24 -17.58
N GLN A 52 13.25 4.51 -17.70
CA GLN A 52 14.11 5.28 -16.79
C GLN A 52 13.41 5.75 -15.51
N GLY A 53 12.15 5.34 -15.30
CA GLY A 53 11.36 5.69 -14.13
C GLY A 53 11.02 7.19 -14.02
N SER A 54 10.34 7.54 -12.93
CA SER A 54 9.93 8.92 -12.66
C SER A 54 11.14 9.82 -12.41
N ARG A 55 11.10 11.04 -12.94
CA ARG A 55 12.10 12.09 -12.74
C ARG A 55 11.47 13.31 -12.08
N ILE A 56 12.27 14.13 -11.40
CA ILE A 56 11.76 15.30 -10.68
C ILE A 56 12.36 16.54 -11.35
N LEU A 57 11.51 17.34 -11.97
CA LEU A 57 11.87 18.65 -12.52
C LEU A 57 11.70 19.72 -11.44
N VAL A 58 12.67 20.60 -11.33
CA VAL A 58 12.70 21.76 -10.43
C VAL A 58 12.56 23.02 -11.27
N ILE A 59 11.62 23.88 -10.90
CA ILE A 59 11.32 25.13 -11.60
C ILE A 59 11.56 26.28 -10.62
N LYS A 60 12.34 27.26 -11.08
CA LYS A 60 12.59 28.50 -10.33
C LYS A 60 11.33 29.34 -10.35
N LYS A 61 10.89 29.73 -9.16
CA LYS A 61 9.72 30.57 -8.97
C LYS A 61 10.12 31.96 -8.45
N PRO A 62 9.31 33.00 -8.63
CA PRO A 62 9.63 34.33 -8.10
C PRO A 62 9.74 34.33 -6.56
N GLU A 63 9.07 33.40 -5.87
CA GLU A 63 9.23 33.18 -4.43
C GLU A 63 10.48 32.37 -4.01
N SER A 64 11.33 31.96 -4.96
CA SER A 64 12.54 31.19 -4.63
C SER A 64 13.51 32.05 -3.84
N LYS A 65 13.86 31.62 -2.63
CA LYS A 65 14.74 32.35 -1.73
C LYS A 65 15.68 31.39 -1.01
N PHE A 66 16.89 31.86 -0.72
CA PHE A 66 17.81 31.09 0.10
C PHE A 66 17.27 31.03 1.54
N PRO A 67 17.17 29.82 2.12
CA PRO A 67 16.72 29.66 3.49
C PRO A 67 17.77 30.24 4.45
N THR A 68 17.33 30.67 5.64
CA THR A 68 18.20 31.22 6.69
C THR A 68 19.22 30.20 7.22
N VAL A 69 18.90 28.90 7.09
CA VAL A 69 19.76 27.79 7.52
C VAL A 69 19.88 26.80 6.36
N CYS A 70 21.10 26.53 5.89
CA CYS A 70 21.34 25.45 4.93
C CYS A 70 21.56 24.14 5.68
N LEU A 71 21.15 23.00 5.10
CA LEU A 71 21.39 21.68 5.68
C LEU A 71 22.89 21.40 5.81
N SER A 72 23.70 21.96 4.91
CA SER A 72 25.16 21.92 4.96
C SER A 72 25.76 22.62 6.19
N ASP A 73 25.03 23.54 6.82
CA ASP A 73 25.49 24.28 8.01
C ASP A 73 25.15 23.55 9.32
N VAL A 74 24.25 22.58 9.27
CA VAL A 74 23.88 21.78 10.44
C VAL A 74 24.95 20.71 10.64
N PRO A 75 25.71 20.71 11.76
CA PRO A 75 26.71 19.68 12.00
C PRO A 75 26.00 18.32 11.99
N ALA A 76 26.45 17.42 11.11
CA ALA A 76 25.98 16.06 11.11
C ALA A 76 26.31 15.49 12.49
N LYS A 77 25.28 15.14 13.28
CA LYS A 77 25.52 14.35 14.48
C LYS A 77 26.06 13.02 14.00
N GLU A 78 27.35 12.80 14.17
CA GLU A 78 28.07 11.57 13.83
C GLU A 78 27.65 10.39 14.75
N SER A 79 26.35 10.27 15.06
CA SER A 79 25.87 9.17 15.88
C SER A 79 25.91 7.88 15.06
N GLU A 80 27.00 7.13 15.23
CA GLU A 80 27.09 5.67 15.07
C GLU A 80 26.60 5.06 13.73
N ASN A 81 26.80 5.73 12.60
CA ASN A 81 26.51 5.09 11.31
C ASN A 81 27.50 3.96 10.96
N ASP A 82 28.70 3.97 11.54
CA ASP A 82 29.73 2.94 11.36
C ASP A 82 29.32 1.57 11.95
N LYS A 83 28.33 1.53 12.84
CA LYS A 83 27.84 0.27 13.45
C LYS A 83 26.71 -0.41 12.68
N LEU A 84 26.11 0.27 11.69
CA LEU A 84 25.06 -0.33 10.84
C LEU A 84 25.63 -1.43 9.92
N ASP A 85 26.92 -1.36 9.57
CA ASP A 85 27.60 -2.38 8.76
C ASP A 85 27.83 -3.72 9.49
N GLN A 86 27.64 -3.76 10.82
CA GLN A 86 27.88 -4.96 11.64
C GLN A 86 26.61 -5.62 12.19
N ILE A 87 25.42 -5.20 11.76
CA ILE A 87 24.17 -5.80 12.23
C ILE A 87 23.94 -7.13 11.50
N LYS A 88 24.46 -8.22 12.08
CA LYS A 88 24.13 -9.60 11.67
C LYS A 88 22.67 -9.90 11.99
N ILE A 89 21.79 -9.72 11.02
CA ILE A 89 20.38 -10.11 11.12
C ILE A 89 20.29 -11.65 11.06
N VAL A 90 19.97 -12.28 12.19
CA VAL A 90 19.65 -13.72 12.24
C VAL A 90 18.14 -13.88 12.23
N ILE A 91 17.60 -14.42 11.14
CA ILE A 91 16.17 -14.75 11.02
C ILE A 91 15.94 -16.11 11.71
N ARG A 92 15.29 -16.12 12.87
CA ARG A 92 14.87 -17.36 13.54
C ARG A 92 13.57 -17.87 12.91
N PRO A 93 13.54 -19.09 12.33
CA PRO A 93 12.30 -19.68 11.83
C PRO A 93 11.31 -19.90 12.97
N ARG A 94 10.02 -19.61 12.76
CA ARG A 94 8.95 -19.90 13.73
C ARG A 94 8.85 -21.41 13.95
N PRO A 95 8.79 -21.90 15.20
CA PRO A 95 8.48 -23.30 15.46
C PRO A 95 7.05 -23.58 15.00
N LYS A 96 6.89 -24.63 14.18
CA LYS A 96 5.56 -25.15 13.85
C LYS A 96 5.02 -25.85 15.09
N ALA A 97 3.97 -25.28 15.69
CA ALA A 97 3.24 -25.92 16.76
C ALA A 97 2.59 -27.21 16.22
N SER A 98 3.01 -28.34 16.77
CA SER A 98 2.40 -29.65 16.59
C SER A 98 1.09 -29.73 17.39
N SER A 99 0.03 -30.17 16.71
CA SER A 99 -1.22 -30.81 17.16
C SER A 99 -1.56 -30.87 18.67
N SER A 100 -2.76 -30.42 19.03
CA SER A 100 -3.82 -31.28 19.62
C SER A 100 -5.09 -30.47 19.99
N GLU A 101 -6.18 -30.82 19.31
CA GLU A 101 -7.57 -30.98 19.76
C GLU A 101 -7.96 -30.42 21.15
N ALA A 102 -8.88 -29.46 21.19
CA ALA A 102 -10.10 -29.50 22.02
C ALA A 102 -10.96 -28.23 21.86
N ASN A 103 -12.14 -28.45 21.29
CA ASN A 103 -13.39 -27.72 21.53
C ASN A 103 -13.46 -26.22 21.16
N GLU A 104 -14.27 -25.90 20.15
CA GLU A 104 -15.47 -25.04 20.27
C GLU A 104 -15.91 -24.50 18.90
N LEU A 105 -17.17 -24.82 18.60
CA LEU A 105 -18.10 -24.23 17.66
C LEU A 105 -17.72 -22.82 17.14
N GLY A 106 -17.52 -22.72 15.82
CA GLY A 106 -17.53 -21.43 15.12
C GLY A 106 -16.37 -21.27 14.15
N LEU A 107 -16.71 -21.18 12.86
CA LEU A 107 -15.81 -20.94 11.74
C LEU A 107 -14.84 -22.09 11.46
N LYS A 108 -15.24 -22.96 10.51
CA LYS A 108 -14.36 -23.95 9.86
C LYS A 108 -13.26 -23.23 9.07
N ARG A 109 -12.25 -22.75 9.80
CA ARG A 109 -10.95 -22.31 9.29
C ARG A 109 -10.26 -23.57 8.77
N THR A 110 -10.28 -23.71 7.44
CA THR A 110 -9.43 -24.54 6.58
C THR A 110 -8.36 -25.40 7.28
N SER A 111 -8.79 -26.43 8.01
CA SER A 111 -7.99 -27.66 8.13
C SER A 111 -8.04 -28.32 6.76
N VAL A 112 -6.93 -28.89 6.29
CA VAL A 112 -6.73 -29.38 4.93
C VAL A 112 -7.91 -30.26 4.51
N ARG A 113 -8.84 -29.68 3.74
CA ARG A 113 -10.09 -30.35 3.36
C ARG A 113 -9.80 -31.51 2.42
N SER A 114 -10.40 -32.67 2.70
CA SER A 114 -10.32 -33.84 1.83
C SER A 114 -10.80 -33.50 0.41
N VAL A 115 -10.34 -34.25 -0.59
CA VAL A 115 -10.81 -34.10 -1.97
C VAL A 115 -12.34 -34.27 -2.04
N GLU A 116 -12.88 -35.19 -1.27
CA GLU A 116 -14.32 -35.46 -1.14
C GLU A 116 -15.10 -34.22 -0.69
N GLU A 117 -14.61 -33.52 0.34
CA GLU A 117 -15.28 -32.37 0.94
C GLU A 117 -15.30 -31.16 -0.01
N ARG A 118 -14.21 -30.96 -0.77
CA ARG A 118 -14.16 -29.90 -1.80
C ARG A 118 -15.15 -30.13 -2.93
N LYS A 119 -15.38 -31.40 -3.31
CA LYS A 119 -16.34 -31.77 -4.34
C LYS A 119 -17.77 -31.54 -3.84
N GLU A 120 -18.08 -32.00 -2.63
CA GLU A 120 -19.43 -31.85 -2.06
C GLU A 120 -19.82 -30.37 -1.90
N GLU A 121 -18.90 -29.51 -1.48
CA GLU A 121 -19.20 -28.08 -1.32
C GLU A 121 -19.38 -27.35 -2.65
N TYR A 122 -18.62 -27.75 -3.69
CA TYR A 122 -18.86 -27.28 -5.06
C TYR A 122 -20.23 -27.71 -5.58
N ASP A 123 -20.58 -28.98 -5.43
CA ASP A 123 -21.87 -29.52 -5.89
C ASP A 123 -23.06 -28.87 -5.15
N ARG A 124 -22.91 -28.63 -3.83
CA ARG A 124 -23.89 -27.92 -3.02
C ARG A 124 -24.09 -26.47 -3.46
N ALA A 125 -22.99 -25.74 -3.70
CA ALA A 125 -23.06 -24.38 -4.22
C ALA A 125 -23.67 -24.33 -5.63
N ARG A 126 -23.33 -25.31 -6.47
CA ARG A 126 -23.85 -25.44 -7.82
C ARG A 126 -25.36 -25.70 -7.81
N ALA A 127 -25.85 -26.62 -6.98
CA ALA A 127 -27.30 -26.83 -6.82
C ALA A 127 -27.99 -25.53 -6.38
N ARG A 128 -27.41 -24.79 -5.44
CA ARG A 128 -27.99 -23.50 -5.00
C ARG A 128 -28.06 -22.43 -6.10
N ILE A 129 -27.08 -22.39 -7.01
CA ILE A 129 -27.00 -21.36 -8.06
C ILE A 129 -27.82 -21.76 -9.30
N PHE A 130 -27.79 -23.04 -9.66
CA PHE A 130 -28.34 -23.53 -10.93
C PHE A 130 -29.65 -24.29 -10.79
N SER A 131 -30.11 -24.62 -9.58
CA SER A 131 -31.48 -25.06 -9.33
C SER A 131 -32.36 -23.84 -9.07
N SER A 132 -32.87 -23.23 -10.14
CA SER A 132 -33.97 -22.28 -10.04
C SER A 132 -35.29 -23.01 -9.73
N PRO A 133 -36.15 -22.51 -8.84
CA PRO A 133 -37.53 -22.95 -8.77
C PRO A 133 -38.26 -22.37 -9.98
N SER A 134 -38.40 -23.13 -11.07
CA SER A 134 -39.37 -22.81 -12.10
C SER A 134 -40.77 -23.09 -11.56
N SER A 135 -41.53 -22.04 -11.27
CA SER A 135 -42.92 -22.02 -10.78
C SER A 135 -43.87 -22.99 -11.48
N SER A 136 -44.68 -23.71 -10.70
CA SER A 136 -46.16 -23.62 -10.73
C SER A 136 -46.78 -24.55 -9.67
N GLU A 137 -47.42 -23.92 -8.69
CA GLU A 137 -48.72 -24.24 -8.09
C GLU A 137 -49.29 -25.66 -8.31
N SER A 138 -49.51 -26.38 -7.21
CA SER A 138 -50.64 -27.29 -7.06
C SER A 138 -51.02 -27.28 -5.59
N GLU A 139 -52.17 -26.65 -5.36
CA GLU A 139 -52.89 -26.47 -4.12
C GLU A 139 -53.14 -27.80 -3.41
N ASP A 140 -52.99 -27.84 -2.09
CA ASP A 140 -54.12 -28.25 -1.25
C ASP A 140 -54.04 -27.49 0.07
N ALA A 141 -55.03 -26.62 0.25
CA ALA A 141 -55.24 -25.85 1.45
C ALA A 141 -55.92 -26.76 2.49
N SER A 142 -55.31 -26.95 3.66
CA SER A 142 -56.04 -27.22 4.91
C SER A 142 -55.13 -27.09 6.13
N ALA A 143 -55.05 -25.86 6.64
CA ALA A 143 -54.88 -25.61 8.08
C ALA A 143 -55.36 -24.19 8.38
N GLN A 144 -56.68 -24.01 8.47
CA GLN A 144 -57.23 -22.84 9.14
C GLN A 144 -56.89 -22.93 10.62
N ALA A 145 -56.11 -21.97 11.12
CA ALA A 145 -56.05 -21.62 12.52
C ALA A 145 -55.70 -20.13 12.66
N ALA A 146 -56.70 -19.30 12.94
CA ALA A 146 -56.49 -18.01 13.59
C ALA A 146 -57.73 -17.67 14.43
N PHE A 147 -57.46 -17.50 15.72
CA PHE A 147 -58.36 -17.15 16.80
C PHE A 147 -58.88 -15.69 16.66
N ASP A 148 -60.16 -15.50 17.02
CA ASP A 148 -60.66 -14.52 18.03
C ASP A 148 -60.72 -13.00 17.76
N GLY A 149 -61.92 -12.42 18.02
CA GLY A 149 -62.07 -11.12 18.70
C GLY A 149 -62.78 -9.94 17.99
N GLY A 150 -64.05 -9.67 18.37
CA GLY A 150 -64.74 -8.35 18.46
C GLY A 150 -64.98 -7.54 17.18
N ILE A 151 -66.13 -6.91 16.90
CA ILE A 151 -67.15 -6.20 17.71
C ILE A 151 -68.51 -6.38 17.03
#